data_AF-A0A958AFZ4-F1
#
_entry.id   AF-A0A958AFZ4-F1
#
_cell.length_a   1.000
_cell.length_b   1.000
_cell.length_c   1.000
_cell.angle_alpha   90.00
_cell.angle_beta   90.00
_cell.angle_gamma   90.00
#
_symmetry.space_group_name_H-M   'P 1'
#
loop_
_entity.id
_entity.type
_entity.pdbx_description
1 polymer ?
#
loop_
_entity_poly.entity_id
_entity_poly.type
_entity_poly.pdbx_seq_one_letter_code
_entity_poly.pdbx_strand_id
1 'polypeptide(L)'
;MKQQWQRVGLLLTVLMMLLAPSLAYAQSPSIEFKIAFENGQYNVYMRSSNVATDLTLTGQFTIKVPTATGADRFVVNSPSSPIAGTAWQPSGREDAPPEATGFDYISYELKFPTGNQQAIAWSSNQEFLVFSFTNAGTCLGPIELIDNATDAFMPPNSRSANVGNTLALISGETYTGRYDLGSADCRDSDGDGVSDLGEDIDGDGDPANDDTDGDGIPNYLDVDDDNDGILSLTEGATTDSDSDGIPDRLEPNDLDTDNDGTPNHLDADDDGDGIPTSAEDLNADGNWFNDDADGDGIPAYLDPNDDSAGPGDSDGDGILDSDECPAGIPCPDSDG
;
A
#
# COMPACT_ATOMS: atom_id res chain seq x y z
N MET A 1 30.01 27.26 73.06
CA MET A 1 28.75 27.40 72.28
C MET A 1 29.08 28.07 70.95
N LYS A 2 28.46 27.57 69.86
CA LYS A 2 28.52 27.97 68.43
C LYS A 2 29.69 27.35 67.62
N GLN A 3 29.49 26.23 66.88
CA GLN A 3 28.87 26.03 65.54
C GLN A 3 29.74 26.59 64.40
N GLN A 4 29.97 25.97 63.23
CA GLN A 4 29.67 24.66 62.62
C GLN A 4 30.47 24.63 61.28
N TRP A 5 30.10 23.78 60.32
CA TRP A 5 30.56 23.65 58.90
C TRP A 5 31.45 22.43 58.60
N GLN A 6 30.80 21.25 58.49
CA GLN A 6 31.26 20.19 57.60
C GLN A 6 30.78 20.49 56.18
N ARG A 7 31.70 20.49 55.21
CA ARG A 7 31.38 20.48 53.78
C ARG A 7 31.25 19.02 53.33
N VAL A 8 30.07 18.64 52.83
CA VAL A 8 29.85 17.37 52.14
C VAL A 8 30.22 17.58 50.68
N GLY A 9 31.20 16.84 50.18
CA GLY A 9 31.55 16.79 48.76
C GLY A 9 30.69 15.75 48.05
N LEU A 10 29.93 16.19 47.05
CA LEU A 10 29.15 15.34 46.15
C LEU A 10 30.10 14.75 45.10
N LEU A 11 30.27 13.42 45.09
CA LEU A 11 30.98 12.70 44.02
C LEU A 11 30.02 12.54 42.83
N LEU A 12 30.34 13.19 41.71
CA LEU A 12 29.65 12.98 40.43
C LEU A 12 30.39 11.87 39.66
N THR A 13 29.86 10.66 39.66
CA THR A 13 30.30 9.58 38.76
C THR A 13 29.64 9.76 37.40
N VAL A 14 30.40 10.21 36.40
CA VAL A 14 29.98 10.21 35.00
C VAL A 14 30.08 8.78 34.49
N LEU A 15 28.92 8.15 34.25
CA LEU A 15 28.81 6.86 33.58
C LEU A 15 28.87 7.10 32.06
N MET A 16 30.02 6.82 31.46
CA MET A 16 30.21 6.88 30.01
C MET A 16 29.57 5.62 29.40
N MET A 17 28.36 5.74 28.87
CA MET A 17 27.73 4.68 28.07
C MET A 17 28.53 4.52 26.76
N LEU A 18 29.19 3.38 26.62
CA LEU A 18 29.71 2.91 25.34
C LEU A 18 28.51 2.52 24.47
N LEU A 19 28.19 3.35 23.49
CA LEU A 19 27.36 2.97 22.35
C LEU A 19 28.08 1.86 21.59
N ALA A 20 27.60 0.62 21.74
CA ALA A 20 27.96 -0.44 20.83
C ALA A 20 27.23 -0.17 19.50
N PRO A 21 27.91 -0.18 18.35
CA PRO A 21 27.21 -0.14 17.07
C PRO A 21 26.31 -1.38 17.01
N SER A 22 25.01 -1.16 16.84
CA SER A 22 24.08 -2.19 16.43
C SER A 22 24.62 -2.81 15.16
N LEU A 23 24.85 -4.12 15.19
CA LEU A 23 25.10 -4.88 13.98
C LEU A 23 23.79 -4.81 13.17
N ALA A 24 23.75 -3.94 12.16
CA ALA A 24 22.76 -4.05 11.10
C ALA A 24 22.95 -5.44 10.49
N TYR A 25 21.99 -6.33 10.74
CA TYR A 25 21.89 -7.58 10.00
C TYR A 25 21.62 -7.18 8.55
N ALA A 26 22.54 -7.52 7.64
CA ALA A 26 22.22 -7.48 6.22
C ALA A 26 20.99 -8.38 6.02
N GLN A 27 19.85 -7.79 5.62
CA GLN A 27 18.68 -8.58 5.28
C GLN A 27 19.05 -9.53 4.14
N SER A 28 18.53 -10.76 4.21
CA SER A 28 18.69 -11.68 3.10
C SER A 28 17.93 -11.12 1.90
N PRO A 29 18.46 -11.26 0.67
CA PRO A 29 17.71 -10.93 -0.54
C PRO A 29 16.29 -11.47 -0.48
N SER A 30 15.31 -10.60 -0.58
CA SER A 30 13.88 -10.89 -0.51
C SER A 30 13.18 -10.38 -1.75
N ILE A 31 12.21 -11.16 -2.21
CA ILE A 31 11.29 -10.79 -3.29
C ILE A 31 9.89 -10.93 -2.73
N GLU A 32 9.10 -9.89 -2.87
CA GLU A 32 7.73 -9.85 -2.36
C GLU A 32 6.79 -9.41 -3.48
N PHE A 33 5.53 -9.88 -3.44
CA PHE A 33 4.50 -9.53 -4.41
C PHE A 33 3.31 -8.84 -3.73
N LYS A 34 2.65 -7.96 -4.48
CA LYS A 34 1.37 -7.30 -4.17
C LYS A 34 0.42 -7.54 -5.33
N ILE A 35 -0.88 -7.56 -5.04
CA ILE A 35 -1.92 -7.57 -6.06
C ILE A 35 -2.94 -6.50 -5.73
N ALA A 36 -3.26 -5.69 -6.73
CA ALA A 36 -4.24 -4.60 -6.60
C ALA A 36 -5.20 -4.61 -7.81
N PHE A 37 -6.37 -4.00 -7.66
CA PHE A 37 -7.30 -3.78 -8.76
C PHE A 37 -7.39 -2.29 -9.05
N GLU A 38 -6.93 -1.88 -10.22
CA GLU A 38 -6.81 -0.47 -10.57
C GLU A 38 -7.19 -0.30 -12.04
N ASN A 39 -7.88 0.80 -12.37
CA ASN A 39 -8.23 1.14 -13.75
C ASN A 39 -8.94 0.00 -14.52
N GLY A 40 -9.73 -0.80 -13.80
CA GLY A 40 -10.49 -1.92 -14.37
C GLY A 40 -9.69 -3.19 -14.65
N GLN A 41 -8.48 -3.32 -14.10
CA GLN A 41 -7.62 -4.50 -14.27
C GLN A 41 -6.92 -4.88 -12.96
N TYR A 42 -6.58 -6.16 -12.81
CA TYR A 42 -5.72 -6.62 -11.72
C TYR A 42 -4.26 -6.41 -12.10
N ASN A 43 -3.52 -5.74 -11.24
CA ASN A 43 -2.11 -5.42 -11.39
C ASN A 43 -1.31 -6.22 -10.36
N VAL A 44 -0.23 -6.82 -10.81
CA VAL A 44 0.68 -7.60 -9.96
C VAL A 44 2.00 -6.87 -9.89
N TYR A 45 2.35 -6.47 -8.68
CA TYR A 45 3.53 -5.70 -8.37
C TYR A 45 4.58 -6.57 -7.68
N MET A 46 5.83 -6.12 -7.73
CA MET A 46 6.93 -6.76 -7.05
C MET A 46 7.88 -5.72 -6.50
N ARG A 47 8.40 -5.99 -5.31
CA ARG A 47 9.56 -5.28 -4.75
C ARG A 47 10.65 -6.27 -4.38
N SER A 48 11.90 -5.82 -4.44
CA SER A 48 13.08 -6.61 -4.08
C SER A 48 13.97 -5.80 -3.15
N SER A 49 14.52 -6.43 -2.10
CA SER A 49 15.46 -5.76 -1.19
C SER A 49 16.87 -5.54 -1.75
N ASN A 50 17.10 -5.86 -3.03
CA ASN A 50 18.35 -5.56 -3.73
C ASN A 50 18.11 -4.91 -5.08
N VAL A 51 19.15 -4.26 -5.59
CA VAL A 51 19.17 -3.78 -6.97
C VAL A 51 19.33 -4.95 -7.93
N ALA A 52 18.55 -4.97 -9.00
CA ALA A 52 18.64 -5.99 -10.04
C ALA A 52 20.02 -5.98 -10.73
N THR A 53 20.75 -7.09 -10.62
CA THR A 53 21.94 -7.34 -11.43
C THR A 53 21.88 -8.62 -12.26
N ASP A 54 20.79 -9.38 -12.17
CA ASP A 54 20.82 -10.82 -12.45
C ASP A 54 19.73 -11.33 -13.39
N LEU A 55 20.04 -12.46 -14.06
CA LEU A 55 19.10 -13.14 -14.96
C LEU A 55 17.97 -13.79 -14.17
N THR A 56 16.73 -13.48 -14.55
CA THR A 56 15.54 -14.18 -14.09
C THR A 56 15.38 -15.48 -14.87
N LEU A 57 15.27 -16.61 -14.15
CA LEU A 57 15.24 -17.94 -14.76
C LEU A 57 13.81 -18.45 -14.97
N THR A 58 13.01 -18.42 -13.90
CA THR A 58 11.62 -18.88 -13.85
C THR A 58 10.85 -18.07 -12.83
N GLY A 59 9.54 -17.96 -13.00
CA GLY A 59 8.65 -17.33 -12.03
C GLY A 59 7.32 -18.06 -12.01
N GLN A 60 6.75 -18.21 -10.82
CA GLN A 60 5.39 -18.67 -10.61
C GLN A 60 4.68 -17.71 -9.68
N PHE A 61 3.46 -17.37 -10.06
CA PHE A 61 2.56 -16.54 -9.29
C PHE A 61 1.20 -17.22 -9.27
N THR A 62 0.56 -17.33 -8.12
CA THR A 62 -0.72 -18.02 -7.96
C THR A 62 -1.67 -17.20 -7.12
N ILE A 63 -2.87 -17.01 -7.66
CA ILE A 63 -4.00 -16.43 -6.95
C ILE A 63 -5.01 -17.52 -6.60
N LYS A 64 -5.73 -17.32 -5.51
CA LYS A 64 -7.00 -17.99 -5.25
C LYS A 64 -8.14 -16.98 -5.48
N VAL A 65 -9.22 -17.44 -6.09
CA VAL A 65 -10.38 -16.61 -6.46
C VAL A 65 -11.66 -17.30 -6.00
N PRO A 66 -12.76 -16.56 -5.72
CA PRO A 66 -14.04 -17.17 -5.37
C PRO A 66 -14.48 -18.21 -6.42
N THR A 67 -14.84 -19.41 -5.97
CA THR A 67 -15.23 -20.48 -6.88
C THR A 67 -16.60 -20.21 -7.50
N ALA A 68 -16.70 -20.38 -8.82
CA ALA A 68 -17.95 -20.20 -9.54
C ALA A 68 -17.96 -20.95 -10.88
N THR A 69 -19.14 -21.01 -11.50
CA THR A 69 -19.34 -21.71 -12.77
C THR A 69 -20.12 -20.83 -13.75
N GLY A 70 -20.05 -21.15 -15.05
CA GLY A 70 -20.79 -20.41 -16.07
C GLY A 70 -20.26 -18.99 -16.27
N ALA A 71 -21.16 -18.00 -16.29
CA ALA A 71 -20.81 -16.59 -16.50
C ALA A 71 -20.09 -15.97 -15.28
N ASP A 72 -20.34 -16.51 -14.09
CA ASP A 72 -19.76 -15.99 -12.85
C ASP A 72 -18.35 -16.55 -12.57
N ARG A 73 -17.88 -17.51 -13.37
CA ARG A 73 -16.55 -18.07 -13.21
C ARG A 73 -15.50 -17.02 -13.51
N PHE A 74 -14.50 -16.89 -12.63
CA PHE A 74 -13.35 -16.04 -12.88
C PHE A 74 -12.57 -16.51 -14.12
N VAL A 75 -12.52 -15.67 -15.16
CA VAL A 75 -11.86 -15.98 -16.42
C VAL A 75 -10.79 -14.94 -16.69
N VAL A 76 -9.54 -15.34 -16.51
CA VAL A 76 -8.38 -14.51 -16.84
C VAL A 76 -8.37 -14.17 -18.32
N ASN A 77 -8.29 -12.89 -18.63
CA ASN A 77 -8.21 -12.38 -19.99
C ASN A 77 -7.09 -11.33 -20.11
N SER A 78 -6.48 -11.30 -21.30
CA SER A 78 -5.45 -10.31 -21.67
C SER A 78 -4.27 -10.15 -20.70
N PRO A 79 -3.60 -11.22 -20.22
CA PRO A 79 -2.42 -11.05 -19.39
C PRO A 79 -1.31 -10.34 -20.19
N SER A 80 -0.78 -9.26 -19.63
CA SER A 80 0.19 -8.38 -20.30
C SER A 80 1.29 -7.97 -19.33
N SER A 81 2.56 -8.00 -19.78
CA SER A 81 3.71 -7.56 -18.99
C SER A 81 4.30 -6.30 -19.61
N PRO A 82 4.50 -5.21 -18.84
CA PRO A 82 5.17 -4.01 -19.35
C PRO A 82 6.68 -4.21 -19.52
N ILE A 83 7.24 -5.24 -18.90
CA ILE A 83 8.66 -5.57 -18.95
C ILE A 83 8.99 -6.15 -20.32
N ALA A 84 9.95 -5.53 -21.01
CA ALA A 84 10.31 -5.94 -22.36
C ALA A 84 10.87 -7.37 -22.39
N GLY A 85 10.29 -8.23 -23.23
CA GLY A 85 10.79 -9.59 -23.44
C GLY A 85 10.30 -10.64 -22.44
N THR A 86 9.44 -10.27 -21.51
CA THR A 86 8.72 -11.18 -20.61
C THR A 86 7.25 -11.32 -21.03
N ALA A 87 6.63 -12.42 -20.61
CA ALA A 87 5.20 -12.62 -20.69
C ALA A 87 4.76 -13.53 -19.54
N TRP A 88 3.64 -13.21 -18.91
CA TRP A 88 3.02 -14.07 -17.91
C TRP A 88 1.83 -14.78 -18.51
N GLN A 89 1.75 -16.09 -18.31
CA GLN A 89 0.71 -16.92 -18.91
C GLN A 89 0.11 -17.86 -17.87
N PRO A 90 -1.21 -18.08 -17.88
CA PRO A 90 -1.82 -19.13 -17.06
C PRO A 90 -1.17 -20.48 -17.34
N SER A 91 -0.68 -21.14 -16.30
CA SER A 91 0.03 -22.42 -16.34
C SER A 91 -0.76 -23.56 -15.73
N GLY A 92 -1.71 -23.27 -14.85
CA GLY A 92 -2.57 -24.26 -14.20
C GLY A 92 -3.82 -23.63 -13.59
N ARG A 93 -4.87 -24.45 -13.45
CA ARG A 93 -6.09 -24.09 -12.72
C ARG A 93 -6.63 -25.29 -11.97
N GLU A 94 -6.88 -25.11 -10.68
CA GLU A 94 -7.46 -26.13 -9.81
C GLU A 94 -8.77 -25.59 -9.23
N ASP A 95 -9.89 -26.10 -9.75
CA ASP A 95 -11.23 -25.65 -9.35
C ASP A 95 -11.65 -26.33 -8.04
N ALA A 96 -12.00 -25.54 -7.02
CA ALA A 96 -12.51 -25.96 -5.71
C ALA A 96 -11.85 -27.23 -5.15
N PRO A 97 -10.54 -27.22 -4.83
CA PRO A 97 -9.89 -28.37 -4.22
C PRO A 97 -10.52 -28.70 -2.86
N PRO A 98 -10.51 -29.97 -2.43
CA PRO A 98 -11.07 -30.40 -1.13
C PRO A 98 -10.61 -29.59 0.09
N GLU A 99 -9.38 -29.07 0.05
CA GLU A 99 -8.79 -28.24 1.10
C GLU A 99 -9.34 -26.82 1.17
N ALA A 100 -9.87 -26.32 0.04
CA ALA A 100 -10.35 -24.95 -0.12
C ALA A 100 -11.53 -24.93 -1.11
N THR A 101 -12.65 -25.55 -0.69
CA THR A 101 -13.81 -25.76 -1.57
C THR A 101 -14.51 -24.47 -2.01
N GLY A 102 -14.20 -23.34 -1.38
CA GLY A 102 -14.73 -22.02 -1.73
C GLY A 102 -13.91 -21.28 -2.79
N PHE A 103 -12.75 -21.81 -3.18
CA PHE A 103 -11.80 -21.09 -4.02
C PHE A 103 -11.33 -21.92 -5.21
N ASP A 104 -11.07 -21.25 -6.33
CA ASP A 104 -10.30 -21.80 -7.44
C ASP A 104 -8.89 -21.23 -7.41
N TYR A 105 -7.88 -22.06 -7.68
CA TYR A 105 -6.49 -21.63 -7.75
C TYR A 105 -6.07 -21.44 -9.20
N ILE A 106 -5.47 -20.30 -9.52
CA ILE A 106 -4.98 -19.99 -10.87
C ILE A 106 -3.50 -19.65 -10.79
N SER A 107 -2.66 -20.49 -11.38
CA SER A 107 -1.22 -20.28 -11.45
C SER A 107 -0.82 -19.67 -12.78
N TYR A 108 0.16 -18.76 -12.73
CA TYR A 108 0.82 -18.12 -13.84
C TYR A 108 2.29 -18.52 -13.86
N GLU A 109 2.86 -18.59 -15.05
CA GLU A 109 4.28 -18.86 -15.24
C GLU A 109 4.92 -17.77 -16.10
N LEU A 110 6.10 -17.33 -15.68
CA LEU A 110 6.94 -16.41 -16.45
C LEU A 110 7.49 -17.12 -17.70
N LYS A 111 7.28 -16.51 -18.85
CA LYS A 111 7.79 -16.94 -20.16
C LYS A 111 8.68 -15.85 -20.76
N PHE A 112 9.64 -16.28 -21.56
CA PHE A 112 10.48 -15.42 -22.39
C PHE A 112 10.17 -15.70 -23.87
N PRO A 113 9.28 -14.92 -24.52
CA PRO A 113 8.83 -15.22 -25.89
C PRO A 113 9.95 -15.26 -26.93
N THR A 114 11.06 -14.55 -26.70
CA THR A 114 12.24 -14.55 -27.56
C THR A 114 13.18 -15.74 -27.30
N GLY A 115 12.85 -16.59 -26.33
CA GLY A 115 13.58 -17.81 -25.96
C GLY A 115 14.81 -17.59 -25.07
N ASN A 116 15.24 -16.34 -24.88
CA ASN A 116 16.36 -15.99 -24.01
C ASN A 116 15.82 -15.46 -22.68
N GLN A 117 16.30 -16.04 -21.58
CA GLN A 117 16.15 -15.46 -20.25
C GLN A 117 16.79 -14.07 -20.22
N GLN A 118 16.18 -13.16 -19.47
CA GLN A 118 16.60 -11.77 -19.40
C GLN A 118 16.72 -11.33 -17.95
N ALA A 119 17.55 -10.31 -17.72
CA ALA A 119 17.54 -9.60 -16.46
C ALA A 119 16.35 -8.64 -16.50
N ILE A 120 15.51 -8.70 -15.48
CA ILE A 120 14.49 -7.69 -15.22
C ILE A 120 15.18 -6.64 -14.35
N ALA A 121 15.19 -5.39 -14.80
CA ALA A 121 15.80 -4.31 -14.03
C ALA A 121 14.82 -3.82 -12.96
N TRP A 122 15.28 -3.69 -11.73
CA TRP A 122 14.57 -3.11 -10.59
C TRP A 122 15.58 -2.42 -9.67
N SER A 123 15.11 -1.42 -8.94
CA SER A 123 15.88 -0.78 -7.87
C SER A 123 15.59 -1.48 -6.54
N SER A 124 16.49 -1.30 -5.57
CA SER A 124 16.27 -1.81 -4.23
C SER A 124 15.07 -1.13 -3.60
N ASN A 125 14.16 -1.93 -3.03
CA ASN A 125 12.91 -1.53 -2.36
C ASN A 125 11.96 -0.69 -3.22
N GLN A 126 12.18 -0.62 -4.52
CA GLN A 126 11.26 0.04 -5.44
C GLN A 126 10.26 -0.97 -5.96
N GLU A 127 8.97 -0.65 -5.82
CA GLU A 127 7.88 -1.38 -6.44
C GLU A 127 7.91 -1.20 -7.97
N PHE A 128 7.47 -2.23 -8.70
CA PHE A 128 7.18 -2.08 -10.13
C PHE A 128 6.16 -3.10 -10.63
N LEU A 129 5.40 -2.69 -11.65
CA LEU A 129 4.41 -3.53 -12.30
C LEU A 129 5.06 -4.70 -13.06
N VAL A 130 4.74 -5.92 -12.66
CA VAL A 130 5.23 -7.15 -13.29
C VAL A 130 4.35 -7.58 -14.46
N PHE A 131 3.04 -7.63 -14.23
CA PHE A 131 2.03 -7.88 -15.25
C PHE A 131 0.64 -7.49 -14.75
N SER A 132 -0.28 -7.32 -15.71
CA SER A 132 -1.69 -7.09 -15.44
C SER A 132 -2.57 -8.09 -16.17
N PHE A 133 -3.81 -8.27 -15.71
CA PHE A 133 -4.82 -9.09 -16.36
C PHE A 133 -6.24 -8.61 -15.99
N THR A 134 -7.24 -9.08 -16.73
CA THR A 134 -8.66 -8.75 -16.47
C THR A 134 -9.45 -10.01 -16.15
N ASN A 135 -10.57 -9.86 -15.43
CA ASN A 135 -11.57 -10.90 -15.27
C ASN A 135 -12.71 -10.68 -16.29
N ALA A 136 -12.97 -11.68 -17.13
CA ALA A 136 -14.09 -11.65 -18.07
C ALA A 136 -15.40 -12.23 -17.49
N GLY A 137 -15.36 -12.78 -16.29
CA GLY A 137 -16.53 -13.21 -15.53
C GLY A 137 -17.06 -12.10 -14.61
N THR A 138 -18.05 -12.45 -13.79
CA THR A 138 -18.58 -11.56 -12.75
C THR A 138 -17.54 -11.35 -11.64
N CYS A 139 -17.44 -10.12 -11.12
CA CYS A 139 -16.74 -9.81 -9.89
C CYS A 139 -17.57 -10.36 -8.71
N LEU A 140 -17.11 -11.42 -8.05
CA LEU A 140 -17.86 -12.08 -6.97
C LEU A 140 -17.37 -11.72 -5.57
N GLY A 141 -16.25 -11.00 -5.49
CA GLY A 141 -15.50 -10.78 -4.26
C GLY A 141 -14.01 -10.68 -4.54
N PRO A 142 -13.22 -10.50 -3.48
CA PRO A 142 -11.80 -10.27 -3.60
C PRO A 142 -11.08 -11.52 -4.11
N ILE A 143 -9.97 -11.29 -4.79
CA ILE A 143 -8.99 -12.33 -5.10
C ILE A 143 -7.80 -12.18 -4.20
N GLU A 144 -7.12 -13.28 -3.89
CA GLU A 144 -6.00 -13.28 -2.96
C GLU A 144 -4.77 -13.93 -3.58
N LEU A 145 -3.61 -13.32 -3.37
CA LEU A 145 -2.32 -13.96 -3.52
C LEU A 145 -2.17 -15.05 -2.45
N ILE A 146 -1.80 -16.26 -2.86
CA ILE A 146 -1.63 -17.34 -1.89
C ILE A 146 -0.44 -17.06 -0.96
N ASP A 147 -0.56 -17.47 0.30
CA ASP A 147 0.54 -17.50 1.25
C ASP A 147 1.23 -18.87 1.21
N ASN A 148 2.51 -18.89 0.83
CA ASN A 148 3.31 -20.11 0.74
C ASN A 148 3.47 -20.86 2.08
N ALA A 149 3.27 -20.19 3.22
CA ALA A 149 3.40 -20.77 4.55
C ALA A 149 2.06 -21.23 5.12
N THR A 150 0.96 -20.52 4.83
CA THR A 150 -0.32 -20.71 5.54
C THR A 150 -1.46 -21.20 4.66
N ASP A 151 -1.38 -21.08 3.33
CA ASP A 151 -2.49 -21.44 2.45
C ASP A 151 -2.80 -22.96 2.50
N ALA A 152 -4.09 -23.27 2.63
CA ALA A 152 -4.59 -24.63 2.83
C ALA A 152 -4.28 -25.59 1.67
N PHE A 153 -4.04 -25.07 0.46
CA PHE A 153 -3.75 -25.87 -0.72
C PHE A 153 -2.24 -25.95 -1.04
N MET A 154 -1.37 -25.48 -0.15
CA MET A 154 0.07 -25.66 -0.29
C MET A 154 0.49 -27.14 -0.28
N PRO A 155 1.54 -27.53 -1.03
CA PRO A 155 2.01 -28.92 -1.06
C PRO A 155 2.46 -29.43 0.33
N PRO A 156 2.17 -30.71 0.67
CA PRO A 156 1.45 -31.69 -0.12
C PRO A 156 -0.07 -31.45 -0.12
N ASN A 157 -0.68 -31.42 -1.31
CA ASN A 157 -2.12 -31.24 -1.51
C ASN A 157 -2.77 -32.40 -2.29
N SER A 158 -4.10 -32.46 -2.27
CA SER A 158 -4.93 -33.50 -2.88
C SER A 158 -4.76 -33.65 -4.40
N ARG A 159 -4.23 -32.62 -5.08
CA ARG A 159 -4.04 -32.60 -6.53
C ARG A 159 -2.60 -32.86 -6.96
N SER A 160 -1.66 -32.93 -6.01
CA SER A 160 -0.22 -32.92 -6.30
C SER A 160 0.18 -31.72 -7.18
N ALA A 161 -0.55 -30.61 -7.05
CA ALA A 161 -0.30 -29.38 -7.79
C ALA A 161 0.81 -28.59 -7.10
N ASN A 162 1.72 -27.99 -7.86
CA ASN A 162 2.65 -27.01 -7.32
C ASN A 162 2.02 -25.63 -7.49
N VAL A 163 1.54 -25.03 -6.41
CA VAL A 163 0.88 -23.72 -6.42
C VAL A 163 1.75 -22.60 -5.86
N GLY A 164 2.85 -22.92 -5.16
CA GLY A 164 3.66 -21.93 -4.45
C GLY A 164 4.22 -20.83 -5.34
N ASN A 165 4.17 -19.60 -4.85
CA ASN A 165 4.79 -18.43 -5.47
C ASN A 165 6.32 -18.57 -5.45
N THR A 166 6.99 -18.22 -6.54
CA THR A 166 8.45 -18.23 -6.61
C THR A 166 8.95 -17.31 -7.71
N LEU A 167 10.14 -16.75 -7.51
CA LEU A 167 10.94 -16.17 -8.57
C LEU A 167 12.37 -16.69 -8.40
N ALA A 168 12.88 -17.36 -9.42
CA ALA A 168 14.22 -17.94 -9.39
C ALA A 168 15.19 -17.03 -10.14
N LEU A 169 16.17 -16.50 -9.41
CA LEU A 169 17.27 -15.71 -9.96
C LEU A 169 18.58 -16.51 -9.92
N ILE A 170 19.52 -16.18 -10.80
CA ILE A 170 20.85 -16.81 -10.78
C ILE A 170 21.64 -16.49 -9.50
N SER A 171 21.34 -15.37 -8.84
CA SER A 171 21.90 -14.97 -7.54
C SER A 171 21.35 -15.76 -6.36
N GLY A 172 20.22 -16.47 -6.53
CA GLY A 172 19.62 -17.29 -5.48
C GLY A 172 18.72 -16.52 -4.51
N GLU A 173 18.22 -15.33 -4.88
CA GLU A 173 17.13 -14.68 -4.15
C GLU A 173 15.88 -15.57 -4.16
N THR A 174 15.07 -15.46 -3.10
CA THR A 174 13.87 -16.27 -2.94
C THR A 174 12.68 -15.38 -2.62
N TYR A 175 11.52 -15.75 -3.16
CA TYR A 175 10.24 -15.20 -2.73
C TYR A 175 10.07 -15.39 -1.21
N THR A 176 9.77 -14.31 -0.50
CA THR A 176 9.63 -14.29 0.96
C THR A 176 8.19 -14.06 1.42
N GLY A 177 7.32 -13.53 0.57
CA GLY A 177 5.93 -13.30 0.93
C GLY A 177 5.27 -12.17 0.15
N ARG A 178 4.21 -11.65 0.75
CA ARG A 178 3.52 -10.43 0.34
C ARG A 178 3.95 -9.28 1.23
N TYR A 179 3.77 -8.06 0.75
CA TYR A 179 4.05 -6.86 1.54
C TYR A 179 2.83 -5.98 1.83
N ASP A 180 1.68 -6.43 1.36
CA ASP A 180 0.36 -5.86 1.55
C ASP A 180 -0.59 -6.94 2.14
N LEU A 181 -1.89 -6.64 2.17
CA LEU A 181 -2.94 -7.61 2.48
C LEU A 181 -2.92 -8.82 1.53
N GLY A 182 -2.38 -8.63 0.32
CA GLY A 182 -2.26 -9.66 -0.71
C GLY A 182 -3.61 -9.98 -1.33
N SER A 183 -4.52 -9.02 -1.35
CA SER A 183 -5.88 -9.16 -1.86
C SER A 183 -6.23 -7.97 -2.75
N ALA A 184 -7.04 -8.23 -3.78
CA ALA A 184 -7.56 -7.20 -4.65
C ALA A 184 -9.06 -7.43 -4.87
N ASP A 185 -9.87 -6.40 -4.64
CA ASP A 185 -11.29 -6.42 -4.93
C ASP A 185 -11.64 -5.52 -6.12
N CYS A 186 -12.56 -5.98 -6.96
CA CYS A 186 -13.05 -5.23 -8.10
C CYS A 186 -14.42 -4.59 -7.86
N ARG A 187 -14.91 -4.65 -6.62
CA ARG A 187 -16.15 -4.02 -6.17
C ARG A 187 -15.81 -2.68 -5.53
N ASP A 188 -16.70 -1.74 -5.78
CA ASP A 188 -16.67 -0.32 -5.44
C ASP A 188 -18.16 0.05 -5.56
N SER A 189 -18.87 0.01 -4.44
CA SER A 189 -20.33 -0.16 -4.40
C SER A 189 -21.08 1.18 -4.42
N ASP A 190 -20.50 2.19 -3.79
CA ASP A 190 -20.84 3.62 -3.84
C ASP A 190 -20.27 4.33 -5.09
N GLY A 191 -19.18 3.82 -5.67
CA GLY A 191 -18.53 4.40 -6.85
C GLY A 191 -17.57 5.54 -6.52
N ASP A 192 -17.05 5.60 -5.30
CA ASP A 192 -16.10 6.61 -4.85
C ASP A 192 -14.64 6.24 -5.16
N GLY A 193 -14.39 5.05 -5.70
CA GLY A 193 -13.06 4.66 -6.15
C GLY A 193 -12.13 4.10 -5.06
N VAL A 194 -12.58 4.05 -3.81
CA VAL A 194 -12.13 3.07 -2.82
C VAL A 194 -12.85 1.75 -3.13
N SER A 195 -12.24 0.61 -2.81
CA SER A 195 -12.88 -0.69 -3.05
C SER A 195 -13.62 -1.15 -1.81
N ASP A 196 -14.70 -1.94 -1.97
CA ASP A 196 -15.43 -2.54 -0.84
C ASP A 196 -14.50 -3.19 0.22
N LEU A 197 -13.33 -3.70 -0.19
CA LEU A 197 -12.34 -4.31 0.70
C LEU A 197 -11.38 -3.30 1.33
N GLY A 198 -11.13 -2.17 0.67
CA GLY A 198 -10.38 -1.05 1.24
C GLY A 198 -11.11 -0.44 2.44
N GLU A 199 -12.43 -0.57 2.47
CA GLU A 199 -13.30 -0.04 3.52
C GLU A 199 -13.59 -1.07 4.65
N ASP A 200 -12.88 -2.22 4.65
CA ASP A 200 -12.86 -3.20 5.75
C ASP A 200 -11.83 -2.77 6.81
N ILE A 201 -12.18 -1.73 7.57
CA ILE A 201 -11.23 -0.98 8.42
C ILE A 201 -10.59 -1.86 9.50
N ASP A 202 -11.33 -2.81 10.06
CA ASP A 202 -10.80 -3.71 11.09
C ASP A 202 -10.14 -4.99 10.54
N GLY A 203 -10.24 -5.20 9.21
CA GLY A 203 -9.65 -6.31 8.48
C GLY A 203 -10.25 -7.68 8.84
N ASP A 204 -11.49 -7.73 9.33
CA ASP A 204 -12.19 -8.96 9.68
C ASP A 204 -12.83 -9.67 8.47
N GLY A 205 -12.87 -8.99 7.31
CA GLY A 205 -13.42 -9.49 6.06
C GLY A 205 -14.91 -9.21 5.86
N ASP A 206 -15.52 -8.35 6.69
CA ASP A 206 -16.91 -7.93 6.62
C ASP A 206 -17.05 -6.39 6.62
N PRO A 207 -16.82 -5.71 5.47
CA PRO A 207 -16.92 -4.24 5.37
C PRO A 207 -18.34 -3.71 5.64
N ALA A 208 -19.34 -4.59 5.75
CA ALA A 208 -20.70 -4.18 6.06
C ALA A 208 -20.92 -3.79 7.53
N ASN A 209 -19.87 -3.86 8.35
CA ASN A 209 -19.93 -3.57 9.78
C ASN A 209 -19.07 -2.37 10.21
N ASP A 210 -18.31 -1.79 9.28
CA ASP A 210 -17.54 -0.56 9.45
C ASP A 210 -18.38 0.65 9.03
N ASP A 211 -18.36 1.70 9.86
CA ASP A 211 -19.21 2.89 9.82
C ASP A 211 -18.45 4.00 10.57
N THR A 212 -17.54 4.68 9.86
CA THR A 212 -16.55 5.61 10.43
C THR A 212 -17.21 6.81 11.10
N ASP A 213 -18.15 7.47 10.41
CA ASP A 213 -18.87 8.63 10.93
C ASP A 213 -20.04 8.26 11.88
N GLY A 214 -20.49 7.01 11.86
CA GLY A 214 -21.56 6.49 12.70
C GLY A 214 -22.97 6.92 12.28
N ASP A 215 -23.18 7.30 11.02
CA ASP A 215 -24.49 7.73 10.50
C ASP A 215 -25.44 6.55 10.21
N GLY A 216 -24.89 5.33 10.14
CA GLY A 216 -25.59 4.08 9.90
C GLY A 216 -25.61 3.61 8.46
N ILE A 217 -24.89 4.28 7.56
CA ILE A 217 -24.47 3.80 6.24
C ILE A 217 -23.06 3.22 6.42
N PRO A 218 -22.84 1.92 6.14
CA PRO A 218 -21.49 1.39 6.18
C PRO A 218 -20.61 2.02 5.10
N ASN A 219 -19.32 2.19 5.39
CA ASN A 219 -18.33 2.86 4.51
C ASN A 219 -18.43 2.44 3.04
N TYR A 220 -18.44 1.13 2.74
CA TYR A 220 -18.62 0.60 1.37
C TYR A 220 -19.95 0.94 0.64
N LEU A 221 -20.81 1.75 1.26
CA LEU A 221 -22.04 2.30 0.68
C LEU A 221 -22.18 3.81 0.92
N ASP A 222 -21.23 4.43 1.59
CA ASP A 222 -21.08 5.87 1.76
C ASP A 222 -20.10 6.43 0.72
N VAL A 223 -20.14 7.73 0.45
CA VAL A 223 -19.25 8.39 -0.53
C VAL A 223 -18.31 9.40 0.15
N ASP A 224 -18.42 9.48 1.48
CA ASP A 224 -17.86 10.47 2.41
C ASP A 224 -17.87 9.79 3.79
N ASP A 225 -16.88 8.94 4.02
CA ASP A 225 -16.88 7.94 5.11
C ASP A 225 -16.78 8.54 6.52
N ASP A 226 -16.11 9.68 6.65
CA ASP A 226 -15.97 10.43 7.91
C ASP A 226 -16.91 11.65 8.01
N ASN A 227 -17.61 11.98 6.90
CA ASN A 227 -18.63 13.01 6.80
C ASN A 227 -18.09 14.40 7.12
N ASP A 228 -16.85 14.64 6.71
CA ASP A 228 -16.19 15.93 6.86
C ASP A 228 -16.58 16.91 5.74
N GLY A 229 -17.18 16.42 4.66
CA GLY A 229 -17.70 17.20 3.54
C GLY A 229 -16.82 17.20 2.29
N ILE A 230 -15.63 16.59 2.34
CA ILE A 230 -14.87 16.14 1.18
C ILE A 230 -15.33 14.70 0.86
N LEU A 231 -15.28 14.31 -0.42
CA LEU A 231 -15.71 12.95 -0.79
C LEU A 231 -14.49 12.05 -0.77
N SER A 232 -14.60 10.82 -0.26
CA SER A 232 -13.50 9.85 -0.13
C SER A 232 -12.66 9.71 -1.41
N LEU A 233 -13.32 9.74 -2.58
CA LEU A 233 -12.70 9.77 -3.92
C LEU A 233 -11.65 10.87 -4.12
N THR A 234 -11.81 11.97 -3.40
CA THR A 234 -11.12 13.24 -3.57
C THR A 234 -10.09 13.49 -2.49
N GLU A 235 -10.28 12.98 -1.27
CA GLU A 235 -9.20 12.83 -0.27
C GLU A 235 -8.13 11.87 -0.72
N GLY A 236 -8.48 10.86 -1.50
CA GLY A 236 -7.52 10.12 -2.32
C GLY A 236 -6.96 10.96 -3.48
N ALA A 237 -6.32 12.10 -3.20
CA ALA A 237 -5.81 13.00 -4.23
C ALA A 237 -4.69 12.34 -5.08
N THR A 238 -4.46 12.90 -6.27
CA THR A 238 -3.55 12.41 -7.33
C THR A 238 -2.04 12.47 -6.99
N THR A 239 -1.69 12.61 -5.72
CA THR A 239 -0.32 12.63 -5.22
C THR A 239 0.30 11.25 -5.37
N ASP A 240 1.62 11.15 -5.50
CA ASP A 240 2.41 9.91 -5.63
C ASP A 240 3.59 10.13 -4.69
N SER A 241 3.27 10.05 -3.40
CA SER A 241 4.10 10.45 -2.27
C SER A 241 5.40 9.66 -2.23
N ASP A 242 5.39 8.40 -2.66
CA ASP A 242 6.59 7.56 -2.77
C ASP A 242 7.29 7.64 -4.15
N SER A 243 6.69 8.38 -5.10
CA SER A 243 7.18 8.60 -6.46
C SER A 243 7.45 7.30 -7.24
N ASP A 244 6.74 6.22 -6.93
CA ASP A 244 6.88 4.94 -7.61
C ASP A 244 6.14 4.87 -8.96
N GLY A 245 5.31 5.89 -9.25
CA GLY A 245 4.52 6.03 -10.47
C GLY A 245 3.06 5.61 -10.33
N ILE A 246 2.60 5.34 -9.10
CA ILE A 246 1.22 5.02 -8.71
C ILE A 246 0.70 6.16 -7.83
N PRO A 247 -0.45 6.79 -8.16
CA PRO A 247 -1.05 7.76 -7.26
C PRO A 247 -1.44 7.15 -5.89
N ASP A 248 -1.20 7.85 -4.78
CA ASP A 248 -1.47 7.49 -3.38
C ASP A 248 -2.89 6.99 -3.17
N ARG A 249 -3.86 7.56 -3.88
CA ARG A 249 -5.25 7.07 -3.91
C ARG A 249 -5.43 5.61 -4.37
N LEU A 250 -4.38 5.02 -4.92
CA LEU A 250 -4.31 3.65 -5.42
C LEU A 250 -3.41 2.78 -4.53
N GLU A 251 -2.92 3.32 -3.41
CA GLU A 251 -2.04 2.65 -2.49
C GLU A 251 -2.76 2.35 -1.17
N PRO A 252 -2.73 1.09 -0.68
CA PRO A 252 -3.39 0.70 0.57
C PRO A 252 -2.66 1.17 1.84
N ASN A 253 -1.67 2.07 1.72
CA ASN A 253 -1.08 2.83 2.83
C ASN A 253 -1.35 4.30 2.50
N ASP A 254 -2.62 4.65 2.61
CA ASP A 254 -3.27 5.83 2.07
C ASP A 254 -2.53 7.16 2.33
N LEU A 255 -2.99 8.21 1.65
CA LEU A 255 -2.73 9.58 2.11
C LEU A 255 -3.20 9.67 3.57
N ASP A 256 -2.24 9.84 4.47
CA ASP A 256 -2.38 9.99 5.92
C ASP A 256 -1.49 11.18 6.28
N THR A 257 -2.08 12.37 6.25
CA THR A 257 -1.34 13.64 6.24
C THR A 257 -0.67 13.89 7.59
N ASP A 258 -1.34 13.54 8.69
CA ASP A 258 -0.80 13.69 10.05
C ASP A 258 -0.02 12.46 10.56
N ASN A 259 -0.02 11.36 9.79
CA ASN A 259 0.64 10.10 10.09
C ASN A 259 0.18 9.44 11.40
N ASP A 260 -1.08 9.63 11.80
CA ASP A 260 -1.64 9.01 13.01
C ASP A 260 -2.04 7.53 12.80
N GLY A 261 -2.06 7.10 11.54
CA GLY A 261 -2.44 5.76 11.10
C GLY A 261 -3.89 5.64 10.62
N THR A 262 -4.63 6.76 10.57
CA THR A 262 -5.96 6.89 9.98
C THR A 262 -5.79 7.57 8.61
N PRO A 263 -6.14 6.89 7.52
CA PRO A 263 -6.21 7.52 6.20
C PRO A 263 -7.11 8.75 6.20
N ASN A 264 -6.75 9.79 5.41
CA ASN A 264 -7.52 11.03 5.30
C ASN A 264 -9.02 10.78 5.00
N HIS A 265 -9.36 9.88 4.07
CA HIS A 265 -10.75 9.54 3.75
C HIS A 265 -11.54 8.86 4.91
N LEU A 266 -10.90 8.64 6.06
CA LEU A 266 -11.47 8.08 7.28
C LEU A 266 -11.17 8.98 8.49
N ASP A 267 -10.59 10.17 8.27
CA ASP A 267 -10.13 11.08 9.30
C ASP A 267 -10.79 12.46 9.17
N ALA A 268 -11.67 12.78 10.12
CA ALA A 268 -12.34 14.08 10.14
C ALA A 268 -11.43 15.28 10.54
N ASP A 269 -10.13 15.06 10.78
CA ASP A 269 -9.09 16.04 11.15
C ASP A 269 -7.78 15.71 10.40
N ASP A 270 -7.85 15.68 9.06
CA ASP A 270 -6.83 15.20 8.11
C ASP A 270 -5.37 15.52 8.46
N ASP A 271 -5.09 16.74 8.94
CA ASP A 271 -3.76 17.24 9.23
C ASP A 271 -3.39 17.23 10.73
N GLY A 272 -4.33 16.82 11.59
CA GLY A 272 -4.14 16.69 13.02
C GLY A 272 -3.90 18.01 13.77
N ASP A 273 -4.29 19.17 13.20
CA ASP A 273 -4.12 20.49 13.83
C ASP A 273 -5.14 20.75 14.97
N GLY A 274 -6.21 19.95 15.00
CA GLY A 274 -7.31 20.00 15.98
C GLY A 274 -8.50 20.86 15.55
N ILE A 275 -8.54 21.33 14.30
CA ILE A 275 -9.65 21.95 13.59
C ILE A 275 -10.20 20.92 12.61
N PRO A 276 -11.41 20.37 12.83
CA PRO A 276 -11.93 19.35 11.92
C PRO A 276 -12.00 19.84 10.48
N THR A 277 -11.66 18.99 9.50
CA THR A 277 -11.66 19.28 8.06
C THR A 277 -12.94 20.00 7.61
N SER A 278 -14.09 19.55 8.10
CA SER A 278 -15.40 20.19 7.86
C SER A 278 -15.51 21.68 8.23
N ALA A 279 -14.65 22.17 9.12
CA ALA A 279 -14.59 23.55 9.58
C ALA A 279 -13.57 24.42 8.82
N GLU A 280 -12.82 23.81 7.91
CA GLU A 280 -11.71 24.42 7.18
C GLU A 280 -12.08 24.92 5.78
N ASP A 281 -13.36 24.81 5.40
CA ASP A 281 -13.96 25.65 4.36
C ASP A 281 -14.04 27.11 4.87
N LEU A 282 -12.89 27.80 4.84
CA LEU A 282 -12.67 29.12 5.43
C LEU A 282 -13.66 30.17 4.91
N ASN A 283 -14.11 29.98 3.67
CA ASN A 283 -14.97 30.92 2.97
C ASN A 283 -16.45 30.45 2.86
N ALA A 284 -16.75 29.23 3.29
CA ALA A 284 -18.05 28.58 3.28
C ALA A 284 -18.68 28.43 1.88
N ASP A 285 -17.86 28.18 0.84
CA ASP A 285 -18.33 27.93 -0.53
C ASP A 285 -18.44 26.44 -0.91
N GLY A 286 -18.07 25.55 0.00
CA GLY A 286 -18.07 24.10 -0.17
C GLY A 286 -16.94 23.61 -1.08
N ASN A 287 -15.80 24.30 -1.08
CA ASN A 287 -14.63 23.92 -1.86
C ASN A 287 -13.32 24.11 -1.08
N TRP A 288 -13.05 23.17 -0.17
CA TRP A 288 -11.83 23.04 0.63
C TRP A 288 -10.53 23.14 -0.19
N PHE A 289 -10.51 22.62 -1.44
CA PHE A 289 -9.33 22.67 -2.33
C PHE A 289 -8.80 24.07 -2.69
N ASN A 290 -9.52 25.15 -2.37
CA ASN A 290 -9.08 26.51 -2.66
C ASN A 290 -8.80 27.37 -1.41
N ASP A 291 -9.06 26.82 -0.24
CA ASP A 291 -8.84 27.49 1.03
C ASP A 291 -7.40 27.20 1.45
N ASP A 292 -6.64 28.28 1.65
CA ASP A 292 -5.20 28.32 1.88
C ASP A 292 -4.95 29.67 2.57
N ALA A 293 -4.99 29.69 3.90
CA ALA A 293 -5.00 30.94 4.68
C ALA A 293 -3.64 31.64 4.66
N ASP A 294 -2.59 30.83 4.58
CA ASP A 294 -1.18 31.14 4.61
C ASP A 294 -0.65 31.59 3.23
N GLY A 295 -1.10 30.94 2.16
CA GLY A 295 -0.79 31.22 0.76
C GLY A 295 0.42 30.45 0.19
N ASP A 296 0.83 29.33 0.80
CA ASP A 296 1.96 28.51 0.36
C ASP A 296 1.58 27.49 -0.73
N GLY A 297 0.29 27.26 -0.93
CA GLY A 297 -0.27 26.41 -1.98
C GLY A 297 -0.71 25.02 -1.51
N ILE A 298 -0.70 24.74 -0.20
CA ILE A 298 -1.32 23.58 0.41
C ILE A 298 -2.73 23.98 0.87
N PRO A 299 -3.78 23.18 0.58
CA PRO A 299 -5.10 23.44 1.12
C PRO A 299 -5.10 23.38 2.66
N ALA A 300 -5.89 24.23 3.32
CA ALA A 300 -5.95 24.33 4.77
C ALA A 300 -6.15 22.97 5.47
N TYR A 301 -7.06 22.15 4.95
CA TYR A 301 -7.34 20.81 5.50
C TYR A 301 -6.21 19.78 5.37
N LEU A 302 -5.11 20.15 4.73
CA LEU A 302 -3.89 19.34 4.61
C LEU A 302 -2.66 20.09 5.15
N ASP A 303 -2.87 21.21 5.86
CA ASP A 303 -1.81 22.12 6.32
C ASP A 303 -1.90 22.34 7.85
N PRO A 304 -1.14 21.56 8.65
CA PRO A 304 -1.17 21.65 10.10
C PRO A 304 -0.66 23.01 10.66
N ASN A 305 -0.19 23.91 9.78
CA ASN A 305 0.30 25.23 10.11
C ASN A 305 -0.37 26.37 9.31
N ASP A 306 -1.63 26.21 8.89
CA ASP A 306 -2.41 27.19 8.10
C ASP A 306 -2.49 28.60 8.73
N ASP A 307 -2.20 28.75 10.03
CA ASP A 307 -2.21 30.04 10.74
C ASP A 307 -0.91 30.88 10.64
N SER A 308 0.15 30.34 10.01
CA SER A 308 1.53 30.80 10.21
C SER A 308 2.29 31.20 8.94
N ALA A 309 1.86 32.30 8.30
CA ALA A 309 2.51 32.94 7.14
C ALA A 309 4.03 32.69 7.00
N GLY A 310 4.39 31.73 6.15
CA GLY A 310 5.75 31.21 5.98
C GLY A 310 5.87 30.37 4.71
N PRO A 311 7.01 29.70 4.46
CA PRO A 311 7.15 28.82 3.31
C PRO A 311 6.64 27.37 3.53
N GLY A 312 5.68 27.15 4.44
CA GLY A 312 5.27 25.81 4.89
C GLY A 312 6.36 25.07 5.68
N ASP A 313 5.95 24.17 6.59
CA ASP A 313 6.75 23.14 7.30
C ASP A 313 5.82 21.93 7.45
N SER A 314 5.44 21.36 6.30
CA SER A 314 4.28 20.45 6.16
C SER A 314 4.35 19.22 7.07
N ASP A 315 5.55 18.77 7.43
CA ASP A 315 5.79 17.60 8.28
C ASP A 315 6.21 17.97 9.72
N GLY A 316 6.29 19.27 10.02
CA GLY A 316 6.61 19.80 11.35
C GLY A 316 8.00 19.43 11.87
N ASP A 317 8.93 19.04 10.99
CA ASP A 317 10.27 18.61 11.35
C ASP A 317 11.21 19.79 11.70
N GLY A 318 10.80 21.01 11.34
CA GLY A 318 11.50 22.26 11.59
C GLY A 318 12.36 22.77 10.43
N ILE A 319 12.24 22.17 9.24
CA ILE A 319 12.75 22.63 7.95
C ILE A 319 11.58 23.20 7.14
N LEU A 320 11.80 24.29 6.41
CA LEU A 320 10.72 24.91 5.64
C LEU A 320 10.61 24.24 4.26
N ASP A 321 9.41 24.05 3.72
CA ASP A 321 9.19 23.38 2.42
C ASP A 321 9.94 24.10 1.29
N SER A 322 10.12 25.42 1.38
CA SER A 322 10.93 26.18 0.41
C SER A 322 12.44 25.86 0.41
N ASP A 323 12.96 25.34 1.53
CA ASP A 323 14.33 24.87 1.69
C ASP A 323 14.46 23.39 1.25
N GLU A 324 13.38 22.62 1.32
CA GLU A 324 13.28 21.25 0.80
C GLU A 324 13.05 21.21 -0.70
N CYS A 325 12.28 22.17 -1.21
CA CYS A 325 11.66 22.09 -2.52
C CYS A 325 11.92 23.34 -3.40
N PRO A 326 13.15 23.50 -3.95
CA PRO A 326 13.48 24.59 -4.87
C PRO A 326 12.71 24.58 -6.21
N ALA A 327 11.88 23.57 -6.48
CA ALA A 327 11.25 23.30 -7.77
C ALA A 327 9.71 23.22 -7.77
N GLY A 328 9.04 23.29 -6.61
CA GLY A 328 7.57 23.37 -6.47
C GLY A 328 6.88 22.08 -6.03
N ILE A 329 5.71 22.26 -5.41
CA ILE A 329 4.78 21.28 -4.79
C ILE A 329 4.04 20.44 -5.85
N PRO A 330 3.69 19.16 -5.58
CA PRO A 330 3.92 18.38 -4.34
C PRO A 330 5.34 17.81 -4.25
N CYS A 331 5.89 17.78 -3.03
CA CYS A 331 7.29 17.49 -2.73
C CYS A 331 7.42 16.13 -2.01
N PRO A 332 8.26 15.21 -2.51
CA PRO A 332 8.56 13.97 -1.80
C PRO A 332 9.65 14.19 -0.75
N ASP A 333 9.48 13.51 0.39
CA ASP A 333 10.43 13.26 1.48
C ASP A 333 11.90 13.38 1.05
N SER A 334 12.61 14.35 1.64
CA SER A 334 14.03 14.60 1.39
C SER A 334 14.96 13.97 2.42
N ASP A 335 14.46 13.49 3.57
CA ASP A 335 15.24 12.80 4.59
C ASP A 335 14.44 11.92 5.57
N GLY A 336 14.10 10.70 5.13
CA GLY A 336 13.88 9.58 6.07
C GLY A 336 14.95 9.37 7.16
#